data_AF-A0A8E0RX49-F1
#
_entry.id   AF-A0A8E0RX49-F1
#
_cell.length_a   1.000
_cell.length_b   1.000
_cell.length_c   1.000
_cell.angle_alpha   90.00
_cell.angle_beta   90.00
_cell.angle_gamma   90.00
#
_symmetry.space_group_name_H-M   'P 1'
#
loop_
_entity.id
_entity.type
_entity.pdbx_description
1 polymer ?
#
loop_
_entity_poly.entity_id
_entity_poly.type
_entity_poly.pdbx_seq_one_letter_code
_entity_poly.pdbx_strand_id
1 'polypeptide(L)'
;LILNSEPYFNEAGFEACRGNPEAHERSRVYNESVVATLVQSMVHLLQNPEPVFRKEIIQHCISKANAYGELLDFWASLDDAEFDRIRNLQSSSESDESVTQKVLPEFPLAPVSKGFQVSVRRHRLTFLQLVDGLKSTEPA
;
A
#
# COMPACT_ATOMS: atom_id res chain seq x y z
N LEU A 1 -12.40 -9.69 11.65
CA LEU A 1 -11.67 -10.12 10.42
C LEU A 1 -10.27 -9.53 10.49
N ILE A 2 -9.21 -10.31 10.33
CA ILE A 2 -7.81 -9.89 10.60
C ILE A 2 -7.28 -8.90 9.55
N LEU A 3 -7.55 -9.15 8.27
CA LEU A 3 -7.22 -8.26 7.16
C LEU A 3 -8.41 -7.33 6.90
N ASN A 4 -8.35 -6.10 7.39
CA ASN A 4 -9.40 -5.09 7.23
C ASN A 4 -8.77 -3.68 7.05
N SER A 5 -9.60 -2.67 6.77
CA SER A 5 -9.18 -1.30 6.46
C SER A 5 -8.60 -0.52 7.66
N GLU A 6 -8.90 -0.93 8.90
CA GLU A 6 -8.46 -0.23 10.11
C GLU A 6 -8.05 -1.23 11.20
N PRO A 7 -6.94 -1.98 10.98
CA PRO A 7 -6.51 -3.05 11.86
C PRO A 7 -6.11 -2.57 13.26
N TYR A 8 -5.84 -1.27 13.44
CA TYR A 8 -5.64 -0.64 14.74
C TYR A 8 -6.77 -0.94 15.74
N PHE A 9 -8.02 -1.01 15.26
CA PHE A 9 -9.17 -1.29 16.13
C PHE A 9 -9.40 -2.79 16.41
N ASN A 10 -8.60 -3.68 15.81
CA ASN A 10 -8.60 -5.09 16.21
C ASN A 10 -7.97 -5.28 17.59
N GLU A 11 -7.24 -4.29 18.11
CA GLU A 11 -6.65 -4.32 19.43
C GLU A 11 -7.72 -4.30 20.53
N ALA A 12 -7.49 -5.10 21.57
CA ALA A 12 -8.44 -5.25 22.66
C ALA A 12 -8.71 -3.90 23.35
N GLY A 13 -9.98 -3.49 23.39
CA GLY A 13 -10.42 -2.25 24.02
C GLY A 13 -10.33 -1.01 23.15
N PHE A 14 -9.82 -1.09 21.91
CA PHE A 14 -9.65 0.09 21.05
C PHE A 14 -10.93 0.45 20.28
N GLU A 15 -11.81 -0.52 20.04
CA GLU A 15 -13.12 -0.32 19.39
C GLU A 15 -13.97 0.75 20.10
N ALA A 16 -13.90 0.82 21.44
CA ALA A 16 -14.63 1.80 22.24
C ALA A 16 -14.24 3.27 21.94
N CYS A 17 -13.04 3.48 21.40
CA CYS A 17 -12.49 4.81 21.10
C CYS A 17 -12.68 5.24 19.64
N ARG A 18 -13.38 4.45 18.82
CA ARG A 18 -13.50 4.71 17.37
C ARG A 18 -14.08 6.08 17.02
N GLY A 19 -14.90 6.68 17.87
CA GLY A 19 -15.43 8.04 17.66
C GLY A 19 -14.47 9.18 17.97
N ASN A 20 -13.27 8.91 18.50
CA ASN A 20 -12.29 9.93 18.86
C ASN A 20 -11.41 10.31 17.64
N PRO A 21 -11.30 11.59 17.25
CA PRO A 21 -10.38 12.05 16.22
C PRO A 21 -8.93 11.56 16.40
N GLU A 22 -8.45 11.48 17.64
CA GLU A 22 -7.11 10.98 17.94
C GLU A 22 -6.96 9.49 17.61
N ALA A 23 -8.01 8.70 17.83
CA ALA A 23 -7.99 7.27 17.50
C ALA A 23 -7.98 7.05 15.98
N HIS A 24 -8.68 7.90 15.22
CA HIS A 24 -8.62 7.89 13.76
C HIS A 24 -7.22 8.24 13.24
N GLU A 25 -6.58 9.26 13.81
CA GLU A 25 -5.21 9.62 13.40
C GLU A 25 -4.22 8.49 13.73
N ARG A 26 -4.37 7.84 14.89
CA ARG A 26 -3.58 6.64 15.23
C ARG A 26 -3.85 5.47 14.28
N SER A 27 -5.10 5.24 13.89
CA SER A 27 -5.48 4.24 12.89
C SER A 27 -4.81 4.51 11.53
N ARG A 28 -4.82 5.78 11.08
CA ARG A 28 -4.15 6.21 9.85
C ARG A 28 -2.64 5.97 9.89
N VAL A 29 -1.96 6.39 10.96
CA VAL A 29 -0.52 6.14 11.16
C VAL A 29 -0.22 4.64 11.26
N TYR A 30 -1.11 3.88 11.88
CA TYR A 30 -0.98 2.43 11.94
C TYR A 30 -0.99 1.81 10.54
N ASN A 31 -1.90 2.27 9.66
CA ASN A 31 -1.95 1.84 8.26
C ASN A 31 -0.67 2.14 7.47
N GLU A 32 0.00 3.27 7.75
CA GLU A 32 1.32 3.54 7.15
C GLU A 32 2.31 2.41 7.45
N SER A 33 2.38 2.00 8.72
CA SER A 33 3.29 0.93 9.16
C SER A 33 2.92 -0.42 8.55
N VAL A 34 1.63 -0.75 8.49
CA VAL A 34 1.13 -2.00 7.90
C VAL A 34 1.53 -2.09 6.42
N VAL A 35 1.31 -1.03 5.64
CA VAL A 35 1.67 -1.00 4.23
C VAL A 35 3.19 -1.11 4.05
N ALA A 36 3.99 -0.37 4.83
CA ALA A 36 5.44 -0.46 4.76
C ALA A 36 5.96 -1.87 5.08
N THR A 37 5.44 -2.49 6.14
CA THR A 37 5.76 -3.87 6.53
C THR A 37 5.30 -4.88 5.49
N LEU A 38 4.17 -4.66 4.84
CA LEU A 38 3.67 -5.55 3.78
C LEU A 38 4.61 -5.59 2.57
N VAL A 39 5.02 -4.41 2.07
CA VAL A 39 5.96 -4.33 0.93
C VAL A 39 7.31 -4.92 1.31
N GLN A 40 7.79 -4.63 2.53
CA GLN A 40 9.00 -5.26 3.06
C GLN A 40 8.86 -6.80 3.10
N SER A 41 7.72 -7.32 3.54
CA SER A 41 7.48 -8.77 3.60
C SER A 41 7.45 -9.40 2.21
N MET A 42 6.90 -8.72 1.20
CA MET A 42 6.95 -9.17 -0.20
C MET A 42 8.39 -9.26 -0.73
N VAL A 43 9.25 -8.31 -0.36
CA VAL A 43 10.69 -8.38 -0.67
C VAL A 43 11.32 -9.64 -0.07
N HIS A 44 11.05 -9.93 1.21
CA HIS A 44 11.58 -11.13 1.87
C HIS A 44 11.07 -12.42 1.22
N LEU A 45 9.78 -12.48 0.88
CA LEU A 45 9.18 -13.62 0.18
C LEU A 45 9.82 -13.86 -1.19
N LEU A 46 10.22 -12.81 -1.92
CA LEU A 46 10.92 -12.95 -3.20
C LEU A 46 12.38 -13.38 -3.06
N GLN A 47 13.06 -12.93 -2.00
CA GLN A 47 14.44 -13.32 -1.73
C GLN A 47 14.57 -14.77 -1.28
N ASN A 48 13.60 -15.25 -0.50
CA ASN A 48 13.56 -16.62 0.00
C ASN A 48 12.14 -17.20 -0.07
N PRO A 49 11.65 -17.54 -1.28
CA PRO A 49 10.30 -18.07 -1.43
C PRO A 49 10.23 -19.50 -0.88
N GLU A 50 9.22 -19.76 -0.06
CA GLU A 50 8.95 -21.08 0.50
C GLU A 50 8.79 -22.10 -0.63
N PRO A 51 9.55 -23.22 -0.66
CA PRO A 51 9.53 -24.19 -1.77
C PRO A 51 8.13 -24.65 -2.17
N VAL A 52 7.24 -24.86 -1.20
CA VAL A 52 5.86 -25.33 -1.43
C VAL A 52 5.02 -24.30 -2.20
N PHE A 53 5.28 -23.00 -2.02
CA PHE A 53 4.53 -21.90 -2.64
C PHE A 53 5.37 -21.07 -3.63
N ARG A 54 6.56 -21.55 -3.99
CA ARG A 54 7.54 -20.76 -4.74
C ARG A 54 6.97 -20.26 -6.07
N LYS A 55 6.27 -21.14 -6.79
CA LYS A 55 5.67 -20.81 -8.09
C LYS A 55 4.60 -19.74 -7.93
N GLU A 56 3.72 -19.90 -6.95
CA GLU A 56 2.60 -19.00 -6.67
C GLU A 56 3.10 -17.61 -6.25
N ILE A 57 4.10 -17.56 -5.37
CA ILE A 57 4.72 -16.31 -4.89
C ILE A 57 5.33 -15.55 -6.07
N ILE A 58 6.18 -16.22 -6.87
CA ILE A 58 6.88 -15.59 -8.00
C ILE A 58 5.87 -15.13 -9.06
N GLN A 59 4.94 -16.01 -9.46
CA GLN A 59 3.93 -15.69 -10.47
C GLN A 59 3.06 -14.49 -10.06
N HIS A 60 2.60 -14.47 -8.81
CA HIS A 60 1.80 -13.35 -8.28
C HIS A 60 2.61 -12.05 -8.35
N CYS A 61 3.82 -12.05 -7.82
CA CYS A 61 4.66 -10.85 -7.78
C CYS A 61 5.02 -10.34 -9.18
N ILE A 62 5.37 -11.21 -10.12
CA ILE A 62 5.61 -10.83 -11.53
C ILE A 62 4.35 -10.20 -12.13
N SER A 63 3.19 -10.86 -11.98
CA SER A 63 1.94 -10.40 -12.60
C SER A 63 1.43 -9.07 -12.04
N LYS A 64 1.71 -8.77 -10.76
CA LYS A 64 1.22 -7.58 -10.06
C LYS A 64 2.26 -6.48 -9.91
N ALA A 65 3.52 -6.70 -10.32
CA ALA A 65 4.61 -5.78 -10.02
C ALA A 65 4.38 -4.36 -10.52
N ASN A 66 3.92 -4.20 -11.77
CA ASN A 66 3.66 -2.88 -12.34
C ASN A 66 2.54 -2.17 -11.56
N ALA A 67 1.42 -2.86 -11.31
CA ALA A 67 0.30 -2.30 -10.56
C ALA A 67 0.70 -1.90 -9.14
N TYR A 68 1.47 -2.73 -8.42
CA TYR A 68 2.00 -2.38 -7.10
C TYR A 68 3.01 -1.23 -7.17
N GLY A 69 3.87 -1.21 -8.19
CA GLY A 69 4.81 -0.12 -8.43
C GLY A 69 4.10 1.21 -8.60
N GLU A 70 3.09 1.29 -9.44
CA GLU A 70 2.33 2.53 -9.66
C GLU A 70 1.56 2.95 -8.40
N LEU A 71 0.89 1.99 -7.75
CA LEU A 71 0.09 2.24 -6.55
C LEU A 71 0.95 2.77 -5.38
N LEU A 72 2.06 2.11 -5.09
CA LEU A 72 2.95 2.48 -3.98
C LEU A 72 3.66 3.81 -4.23
N ASP A 73 3.98 4.12 -5.49
CA ASP A 73 4.56 5.42 -5.84
C ASP A 73 3.55 6.54 -5.64
N PHE A 74 2.31 6.33 -6.11
CA PHE A 74 1.22 7.26 -5.91
C PHE A 74 0.94 7.48 -4.42
N TRP A 75 0.78 6.43 -3.61
CA TRP A 75 0.55 6.58 -2.17
C TRP A 75 1.68 7.29 -1.44
N ALA A 76 2.94 7.02 -1.84
CA ALA A 76 4.10 7.73 -1.29
C ALA A 76 4.19 9.21 -1.73
N SER A 77 3.37 9.65 -2.67
CA SER A 77 3.25 11.06 -3.08
C SER A 77 2.10 11.83 -2.43
N LEU A 78 1.23 11.18 -1.65
CA LEU A 78 0.04 11.79 -1.03
C LEU A 78 0.38 12.64 0.20
N ASP A 79 0.95 13.83 -0.02
CA ASP A 79 1.04 14.86 1.03
C ASP A 79 -0.30 15.58 1.27
N ASP A 80 -0.33 16.48 2.25
CA ASP A 80 -1.54 17.23 2.63
C ASP A 80 -2.18 17.93 1.42
N ALA A 81 -1.36 18.59 0.60
CA ALA A 81 -1.85 19.38 -0.53
C ALA A 81 -2.44 18.51 -1.64
N GLU A 82 -1.77 17.41 -2.01
CA GLU A 82 -2.27 16.50 -3.04
C GLU A 82 -3.49 15.71 -2.53
N PHE A 83 -3.52 15.35 -1.24
CA PHE A 83 -4.68 14.70 -0.64
C PHE A 83 -5.92 15.61 -0.67
N ASP A 84 -5.79 16.86 -0.22
CA ASP A 84 -6.89 17.83 -0.23
C ASP A 84 -7.37 18.11 -1.67
N ARG A 85 -6.44 18.22 -2.62
CA ARG A 85 -6.76 18.38 -4.04
C ARG A 85 -7.62 17.24 -4.55
N ILE A 86 -7.22 15.98 -4.33
CA ILE A 86 -7.95 14.81 -4.84
C ILE A 86 -9.30 14.67 -4.14
N ARG A 87 -9.35 14.89 -2.82
CA ARG A 87 -10.59 14.84 -2.04
C ARG A 87 -11.64 15.83 -2.56
N ASN A 88 -11.21 17.06 -2.87
CA ASN A 88 -12.09 18.10 -3.39
C ASN A 88 -12.57 17.80 -4.82
N LEU A 89 -11.75 17.15 -5.64
CA LEU A 89 -12.16 16.69 -6.97
C LEU A 89 -13.22 15.60 -6.87
N GLN A 90 -13.04 14.62 -5.98
CA GLN A 90 -14.00 13.53 -5.77
C GLN A 90 -15.36 14.02 -5.24
N SER A 91 -15.39 15.06 -4.41
CA SER A 91 -16.65 15.65 -3.94
C SER A 91 -17.39 16.46 -5.01
N SER A 92 -16.71 16.83 -6.10
CA SER A 92 -17.23 17.74 -7.13
C SER A 92 -17.65 17.05 -8.43
N SER A 93 -17.34 15.77 -8.61
CA SER A 93 -17.58 15.03 -9.85
C SER A 93 -18.62 13.93 -9.67
N GLU A 94 -19.87 14.21 -10.04
CA GLU A 94 -20.79 13.17 -10.49
C GLU A 94 -20.42 12.82 -11.94
N SER A 95 -20.05 11.56 -12.21
CA SER A 95 -19.98 10.93 -13.55
C SER A 95 -18.93 11.44 -14.57
N ASP A 96 -17.65 11.14 -14.37
CA ASP A 96 -16.72 11.01 -15.51
C ASP A 96 -15.77 9.81 -15.31
N GLU A 97 -16.00 8.73 -16.07
CA GLU A 97 -15.22 7.48 -16.03
C GLU A 97 -13.79 7.63 -16.58
N SER A 98 -13.44 8.76 -17.19
CA SER A 98 -12.13 8.95 -17.84
C SER A 98 -10.99 9.36 -16.89
N VAL A 99 -11.28 9.73 -15.63
CA VAL A 99 -10.29 10.16 -14.60
C VAL A 99 -9.94 9.02 -13.61
N THR A 100 -10.30 7.79 -13.95
CA THR A 100 -10.35 6.62 -13.05
C THR A 100 -9.02 5.98 -12.65
N GLN A 101 -7.85 6.55 -12.96
CA GLN A 101 -6.58 5.85 -12.72
C GLN A 101 -5.87 6.14 -11.38
N LYS A 102 -6.31 7.11 -10.58
CA LYS A 102 -5.68 7.42 -9.28
C LYS A 102 -6.72 7.56 -8.18
N VAL A 103 -7.34 6.44 -7.83
CA VAL A 103 -8.27 6.37 -6.71
C VAL A 103 -7.48 6.40 -5.40
N LEU A 104 -7.89 7.25 -4.46
CA LEU A 104 -7.35 7.25 -3.09
C LEU A 104 -7.51 5.85 -2.47
N PRO A 105 -6.64 5.47 -1.53
CA PRO A 105 -6.84 4.24 -0.76
C PRO A 105 -8.25 4.22 -0.14
N GLU A 106 -8.92 3.06 -0.18
CA GLU A 106 -10.23 2.84 0.46
C GLU A 106 -10.17 2.87 1.99
N PHE A 107 -8.98 3.03 2.55
CA PHE A 107 -8.69 3.05 3.99
C PHE A 107 -7.91 4.33 4.35
N PRO A 108 -7.97 4.79 5.62
CA PRO A 108 -7.27 6.00 6.02
C PRO A 108 -5.75 5.77 5.92
N LEU A 109 -5.10 6.52 5.02
CA LEU A 109 -3.66 6.46 4.83
C LEU A 109 -3.08 7.87 4.65
N ALA A 110 -3.65 8.65 3.74
CA ALA A 110 -3.23 10.02 3.47
C ALA A 110 -3.84 11.02 4.48
N PRO A 111 -3.15 12.15 4.76
CA PRO A 111 -1.82 12.52 4.28
C PRO A 111 -0.72 11.63 4.87
N VAL A 112 0.34 11.30 4.11
CA VAL A 112 1.36 10.34 4.58
C VAL A 112 2.63 10.99 5.14
N SER A 113 3.17 10.40 6.21
CA SER A 113 4.40 10.87 6.85
C SER A 113 5.64 10.72 5.95
N LYS A 114 6.67 11.56 6.17
CA LYS A 114 7.96 11.42 5.46
C LYS A 114 8.62 10.06 5.70
N GLY A 115 8.44 9.49 6.89
CA GLY A 115 8.94 8.15 7.23
C GLY A 115 8.31 7.07 6.34
N PHE A 116 6.99 7.12 6.18
CA PHE A 116 6.28 6.24 5.25
C PHE A 116 6.79 6.38 3.82
N GLN A 117 6.88 7.63 3.31
CA GLN A 117 7.33 7.91 1.96
C GLN A 117 8.71 7.30 1.66
N VAL A 118 9.67 7.50 2.56
CA VAL A 118 11.03 6.96 2.42
C VAL A 118 11.02 5.43 2.47
N SER A 119 10.32 4.85 3.44
CA SER A 119 10.26 3.40 3.63
C SER A 119 9.63 2.70 2.42
N VAL A 120 8.46 3.15 1.98
CA VAL A 120 7.74 2.55 0.86
C VAL A 120 8.51 2.70 -0.44
N ARG A 121 9.06 3.87 -0.75
CA ARG A 121 9.87 4.07 -1.97
C ARG A 121 11.07 3.13 -2.01
N ARG A 122 11.77 2.96 -0.89
CA ARG A 122 12.91 2.04 -0.79
C ARG A 122 12.49 0.59 -1.04
N HIS A 123 11.51 0.08 -0.30
CA HIS A 123 11.08 -1.31 -0.44
C HIS A 123 10.45 -1.58 -1.81
N ARG A 124 9.70 -0.62 -2.37
CA ARG A 124 9.17 -0.67 -3.74
C ARG A 124 10.29 -0.84 -4.76
N LEU A 125 11.36 -0.03 -4.67
CA LEU A 125 12.49 -0.13 -5.59
C LEU A 125 13.13 -1.53 -5.52
N THR A 126 13.40 -2.02 -4.31
CA THR A 126 13.96 -3.36 -4.11
C THR A 126 13.03 -4.46 -4.64
N PHE A 127 11.72 -4.36 -4.39
CA PHE A 127 10.72 -5.30 -4.89
C PHE A 127 10.72 -5.38 -6.42
N LEU A 128 10.71 -4.24 -7.11
CA LEU A 128 10.73 -4.19 -8.58
C LEU A 128 12.03 -4.77 -9.14
N GLN A 129 13.18 -4.44 -8.54
CA GLN A 129 14.48 -5.00 -8.94
C GLN A 129 14.52 -6.54 -8.82
N LEU A 130 13.97 -7.10 -7.74
CA LEU A 130 13.88 -8.55 -7.55
C LEU A 130 12.98 -9.20 -8.60
N VAL A 131 11.83 -8.60 -8.88
CA VAL A 131 10.91 -9.09 -9.91
C VAL A 131 11.56 -9.09 -11.29
N ASP A 132 12.28 -8.04 -11.66
CA ASP A 132 12.94 -7.95 -12.96
C ASP A 132 14.10 -8.95 -13.11
N GLY A 133 14.84 -9.20 -12.03
CA GLY A 133 15.84 -10.28 -11.98
C GLY A 133 15.24 -11.67 -12.20
N LEU A 134 14.05 -11.92 -11.66
CA LEU A 134 13.32 -13.19 -11.84
C LEU A 134 12.79 -13.38 -13.27
N LYS A 135 12.32 -12.31 -13.92
CA LYS A 135 11.90 -12.38 -15.34
C LYS A 135 13.04 -12.75 -16.28
N SER A 136 14.27 -12.37 -15.94
CA SER A 136 15.46 -12.62 -16.76
C SER A 136 16.05 -14.03 -16.60
N THR A 137 15.55 -14.81 -15.63
CA THR A 137 16.05 -16.15 -15.32
C THR A 137 15.16 -17.29 -15.82
N GLU A 138 13.96 -17.01 -16.37
CA GLU A 138 13.16 -18.02 -17.05
C GLU A 138 13.66 -18.23 -18.49
N PRO A 139 14.06 -19.46 -18.89
CA PRO A 139 14.30 -19.77 -20.29
C PRO A 139 12.97 -19.77 -21.05
N ALA A 140 12.97 -19.14 -22.23
CA ALA A 140 11.85 -19.12 -23.18
C ALA A 140 11.44 -20.52 -23.66
#